data_AF-A0A2V7DWQ0-F1
#
_entry.id   AF-A0A2V7DWQ0-F1
#
_cell.length_a   1.000
_cell.length_b   1.000
_cell.length_c   1.000
_cell.angle_alpha   90.00
_cell.angle_beta   90.00
_cell.angle_gamma   90.00
#
_symmetry.space_group_name_H-M   'P 1'
#
loop_
_entity.id
_entity.type
_entity.pdbx_description
1 polymer ?
#
loop_
_entity_poly.entity_id
_entity_poly.type
_entity_poly.pdbx_seq_one_letter_code
_entity_poly.pdbx_strand_id
1 'polypeptide(L)' 'MLFPAISARMIDVWQVIGLRGTASDSYTVTDLFVPREYSIARDDQAERRQPGALYCFPISNLFASGSRATRLRAV' A
#
# COMPACT_ATOMS: atom_id res chain seq x y z
N MET A 1 -1.66 6.54 5.30
CA MET A 1 -2.17 6.30 6.67
C MET A 1 -1.65 4.96 7.13
N LEU A 2 -1.21 4.86 8.38
CA LEU A 2 -0.73 3.65 9.01
C LEU A 2 -1.52 3.42 10.30
N PHE A 3 -1.92 2.18 10.56
CA PHE A 3 -2.59 1.78 11.78
C PHE A 3 -2.29 0.29 12.07
N PRO A 4 -2.42 -0.17 13.33
CA PRO A 4 -2.17 -1.57 13.67
C PRO A 4 -3.10 -2.52 12.93
N ALA A 5 -2.59 -3.65 12.45
CA ALA A 5 -3.39 -4.65 11.74
C ALA A 5 -4.60 -5.14 12.58
N ILE A 6 -4.44 -5.24 13.91
CA ILE A 6 -5.49 -5.63 14.85
C ILE A 6 -6.71 -4.68 14.86
N SER A 7 -6.54 -3.44 14.38
CA SER A 7 -7.62 -2.45 14.29
C SER A 7 -8.52 -2.66 13.07
N ALA A 8 -8.13 -3.53 12.13
CA ALA A 8 -8.91 -3.85 10.95
C ALA A 8 -9.52 -5.25 11.04
N ARG A 9 -10.74 -5.37 10.53
CA ARG A 9 -11.39 -6.65 10.31
C ARG A 9 -11.22 -7.06 8.85
N MET A 10 -10.55 -8.19 8.62
CA MET A 10 -10.40 -8.81 7.31
C MET A 10 -11.73 -9.41 6.84
N ILE A 11 -12.01 -9.33 5.55
CA ILE A 11 -13.20 -9.86 4.89
C ILE A 11 -12.75 -10.69 3.70
N ASP A 12 -12.93 -12.01 3.80
CA ASP A 12 -12.66 -12.94 2.70
C ASP A 12 -13.63 -12.69 1.55
N VAL A 13 -13.11 -12.17 0.45
CA VAL A 13 -13.85 -11.86 -0.78
C VAL A 13 -13.09 -12.27 -2.04
N TRP A 14 -11.85 -12.76 -1.92
CA TRP A 14 -10.95 -12.98 -3.06
C TRP A 14 -11.22 -14.29 -3.84
N GLN A 15 -12.45 -14.43 -4.35
CA GLN A 15 -12.88 -15.58 -5.14
C GLN A 15 -12.69 -15.32 -6.65
N VAL A 16 -11.45 -15.45 -7.13
CA VAL A 16 -11.04 -15.06 -8.51
C VAL A 16 -10.45 -16.22 -9.32
N ILE A 17 -10.43 -16.08 -10.65
CA ILE A 17 -9.94 -17.11 -11.59
C ILE A 17 -8.42 -17.23 -11.65
N GLY A 18 -7.67 -16.21 -11.21
CA GLY A 18 -6.21 -16.14 -11.30
C GLY A 18 -5.63 -15.24 -10.22
N LEU A 19 -4.32 -15.36 -9.93
CA LEU A 19 -3.67 -14.69 -8.79
C LEU A 19 -4.32 -15.04 -7.43
N ARG A 20 -4.92 -16.22 -7.29
CA ARG A 20 -5.60 -16.65 -6.05
C ARG A 20 -4.69 -16.61 -4.82
N GLY A 21 -3.41 -16.91 -4.99
CA GLY A 21 -2.41 -16.87 -3.92
C GLY A 21 -2.06 -15.47 -3.40
N THR A 22 -2.55 -14.39 -4.00
CA THR A 22 -2.29 -13.03 -3.50
C THR A 22 -3.17 -12.65 -2.30
N ALA A 23 -4.25 -13.40 -2.03
CA ALA A 23 -5.20 -13.17 -0.94
C ALA A 23 -5.55 -11.67 -0.80
N SER A 24 -5.93 -11.04 -1.90
CA SER A 24 -6.20 -9.59 -1.98
C SER A 24 -7.60 -9.27 -1.46
N ASP A 25 -7.87 -9.75 -0.25
CA ASP A 25 -9.10 -9.61 0.47
C ASP A 25 -9.36 -8.16 0.89
N SER A 26 -10.62 -7.87 1.19
CA SER A 26 -11.01 -6.57 1.70
C SER A 26 -10.76 -6.49 3.20
N TYR A 27 -10.64 -5.27 3.73
CA TYR A 27 -10.64 -5.03 5.16
C TYR A 27 -11.52 -3.84 5.49
N THR A 28 -12.02 -3.80 6.72
CA THR A 28 -12.84 -2.68 7.23
C THR A 28 -12.27 -2.15 8.53
N VAL A 29 -12.33 -0.83 8.68
CA VAL A 29 -12.06 -0.09 9.92
C VAL A 29 -13.26 0.82 10.16
N THR A 30 -13.71 0.96 11.40
CA THR A 30 -14.87 1.79 11.76
C THR A 30 -14.47 2.72 12.89
N ASP A 31 -14.76 4.01 12.75
CA ASP A 31 -14.50 5.06 13.75
C ASP A 31 -13.09 5.04 14.37
N LEU A 32 -12.09 4.68 13.56
CA LEU A 32 -10.70 4.60 13.99
C LEU A 32 -10.01 5.96 13.87
N PHE A 33 -9.63 6.54 15.01
CA PHE A 33 -8.76 7.70 15.04
C PHE A 33 -7.33 7.32 14.66
N VAL A 34 -6.73 8.05 13.71
CA VAL A 34 -5.34 7.87 13.28
C VAL A 34 -4.58 9.18 13.54
N PRO A 35 -3.58 9.19 14.43
CA PRO A 35 -2.75 10.37 14.69
C PRO A 35 -2.07 10.91 13.41
N ARG A 36 -1.76 12.21 13.40
CA ARG A 36 -1.13 12.88 12.25
C ARG A 36 0.22 12.25 11.91
N GLU A 37 0.97 11.80 12.89
CA GLU A 37 2.32 11.21 12.70
C GLU A 37 2.28 9.92 11.86
N TYR A 38 1.12 9.27 11.79
CA TYR A 38 0.83 8.07 11.00
C TYR A 38 -0.01 8.36 9.74
N SER A 39 -0.36 9.63 9.51
CA SER A 39 -0.99 10.11 8.28
C SER A 39 0.10 10.67 7.37
N ILE A 40 0.04 10.34 6.07
CA ILE A 40 1.14 10.62 5.14
C ILE A 40 0.55 11.24 3.89
N ALA A 41 1.04 12.41 3.48
CA ALA A 41 0.82 12.97 2.15
C ALA A 41 1.79 12.32 1.16
N ARG A 42 1.25 11.66 0.13
CA ARG A 42 2.04 10.75 -0.72
C ARG A 42 3.09 11.42 -1.60
N ASP A 43 2.86 12.66 -2.01
CA ASP A 43 3.73 13.37 -2.95
C ASP A 43 4.14 14.77 -2.44
N ASP A 44 3.90 15.07 -1.16
CA ASP A 44 4.40 16.30 -0.55
C ASP A 44 5.89 16.15 -0.24
N GLN A 45 6.72 16.94 -0.92
CA GLN A 45 8.16 16.93 -0.71
C GLN A 45 8.55 17.47 0.67
N ALA A 46 7.75 18.37 1.26
CA ALA A 46 8.02 18.96 2.57
C ALA A 46 7.87 17.93 3.70
N GLU A 47 7.05 16.89 3.52
CA GLU A 47 6.89 15.81 4.51
C GLU A 47 7.98 14.71 4.39
N ARG A 48 8.92 14.83 3.44
CA ARG A 48 9.98 13.83 3.22
C ARG A 48 11.02 13.87 4.34
N ARG A 49 11.15 12.76 5.07
CA ARG A 49 12.12 12.61 6.18
C ARG A 49 13.50 12.09 5.76
N GLN A 50 13.60 11.46 4.59
CA GLN A 50 14.83 10.82 4.10
C GLN A 50 15.30 11.50 2.80
N PRO A 51 16.51 12.10 2.78
CA PRO A 51 16.99 12.88 1.63
C PRO A 51 17.59 12.03 0.49
N GLY A 52 17.81 10.73 0.72
CA GLY A 52 18.43 9.85 -0.28
C GLY A 52 17.59 9.73 -1.55
N ALA A 53 18.24 9.67 -2.71
CA ALA A 53 17.59 9.66 -4.03
C ALA A 53 16.53 8.54 -4.20
N LEU A 54 16.69 7.40 -3.50
CA LEU A 54 15.71 6.31 -3.48
C LEU A 54 14.35 6.72 -2.92
N TYR A 55 14.29 7.70 -2.02
CA TYR A 55 13.05 8.21 -1.41
C TYR A 55 12.45 9.39 -2.17
N CYS A 56 13.07 9.77 -3.30
CA CYS A 56 12.68 10.95 -4.07
C CYS A 56 11.81 10.64 -5.29
N PHE A 57 11.58 9.36 -5.61
CA PHE A 57 10.73 8.97 -6.72
C PHE A 57 9.25 9.32 -6.45
N PRO A 58 8.52 9.82 -7.47
CA PRO A 58 7.06 9.93 -7.38
C PRO A 58 6.43 8.56 -7.08
N ILE A 59 5.43 8.54 -6.20
CA ILE A 59 4.89 7.29 -5.68
C ILE A 59 4.25 6.43 -6.78
N SER A 60 3.65 7.08 -7.78
CA SER A 60 3.03 6.44 -8.95
C SER A 60 4.03 5.62 -9.76
N ASN A 61 5.24 6.16 -9.98
CA ASN A 61 6.30 5.49 -10.73
C ASN A 61 6.84 4.28 -9.95
N LEU A 62 6.97 4.42 -8.63
CA LEU A 62 7.43 3.35 -7.75
C LEU A 62 6.44 2.18 -7.72
N PHE A 63 5.14 2.45 -7.57
CA PHE A 63 4.12 1.39 -7.59
C PHE A 63 4.00 0.71 -8.96
N ALA A 64 4.08 1.49 -10.05
CA ALA A 64 3.96 0.94 -11.41
C ALA A 64 5.10 -0.03 -11.76
N SER A 65 6.34 0.26 -11.32
CA SER A 65 7.49 -0.60 -11.63
C SER A 65 7.37 -1.97 -10.96
N GLY A 66 6.95 -2.02 -9.69
CA GLY A 66 6.75 -3.28 -8.95
C GLY A 66 5.69 -4.18 -9.60
N SER A 67 4.52 -3.63 -9.95
CA SER A 67 3.45 -4.41 -10.59
C SER A 67 3.83 -4.93 -11.99
N ARG A 68 4.70 -4.22 -12.71
CA ARG A 68 5.20 -4.65 -14.03
C ARG A 68 6.23 -5.77 -13.88
N ALA A 69 7.11 -5.69 -12.89
CA ALA A 69 8.13 -6.71 -12.64
C ALA A 69 7.51 -8.09 -12.35
N THR A 70 6.46 -8.16 -11.53
CA THR A 70 5.74 -9.42 -11.26
C THR A 70 5.09 -10.01 -12.51
N ARG A 71 4.61 -9.16 -13.44
CA ARG A 71 4.06 -9.60 -14.72
C ARG A 71 5.12 -10.10 -15.71
N LEU A 72 6.29 -9.45 -15.75
CA LEU A 72 7.37 -9.82 -16.69
C LEU A 72 8.00 -11.18 -16.37
N ARG A 73 7.93 -11.62 -15.11
CA ARG A 73 8.50 -12.91 -14.64
C ARG A 73 7.51 -14.08 -14.65
N ALA A 74 6.32 -13.89 -15.22
CA ALA A 74 5.26 -14.90 -15.26
C ALA A 74 5.21 -15.70 -16.57
N VAL A 75 6.34 -15.82 -17.28
CA VAL A 75 6.50 -16.59 -18.53
C VAL A 75 7.50 -17.71 -18.31
#